data_AF-A0A497L9Y3-F1
#
_entry.id   AF-A0A497L9Y3-F1
#
_cell.length_a   1.000
_cell.length_b   1.000
_cell.length_c   1.000
_cell.angle_alpha   90.00
_cell.angle_beta   90.00
_cell.angle_gamma   90.00
#
_symmetry.space_group_name_H-M   'P 1'
#
loop_
_entity.id
_entity.type
_entity.pdbx_description
1 polymer ?
#
loop_
_entity_poly.entity_id
_entity_poly.type
_entity_poly.pdbx_seq_one_letter_code
_entity_poly.pdbx_strand_id
1 'polypeptide(L)'
;MLFIKRGYLLLLTGTLIGFLCFSAISMLYSGTRQPQKIGEMPSRIEIDFLYTSEKQGWIKEVTPKFEKWFKQRFGIEIHVNQIVTGSHDTVNRILDGSTRPTIWSPASSIWIPYLNVKWRNITGSNYDIAVEWTPLVLSPLVLAGWRSISERYQVKGFIDLYRLIQEGVDFKYGHPDPLLSNGGTMTIILEFAEAAGKRPEDLTIEDLKNETVIQIVKAIESR
;
A
#
# COMPACT_ATOMS: atom_id res chain seq x y z
N MET A 1 68.51 6.98 -0.94
CA MET A 1 67.96 7.97 -1.90
C MET A 1 66.93 7.28 -2.78
N LEU A 2 65.63 7.41 -2.47
CA LEU A 2 64.55 6.87 -3.31
C LEU A 2 64.26 7.87 -4.43
N PHE A 3 64.67 7.54 -5.66
CA PHE A 3 64.32 8.29 -6.86
C PHE A 3 62.84 8.05 -7.18
N ILE A 4 61.98 8.96 -6.72
CA ILE A 4 60.57 8.99 -7.14
C ILE A 4 60.55 9.29 -8.65
N LYS A 5 60.11 8.33 -9.47
CA LYS A 5 59.97 8.53 -10.91
C LYS A 5 59.00 9.69 -11.17
N ARG A 6 59.35 10.62 -12.08
CA ARG A 6 58.59 11.84 -12.41
C ARG A 6 57.08 11.62 -12.61
N GLY A 7 56.67 10.44 -13.09
CA GLY A 7 55.26 10.07 -13.24
C GLY A 7 54.47 9.97 -11.92
N TYR A 8 55.10 9.49 -10.84
CA TYR A 8 54.44 9.43 -9.51
C TYR A 8 54.29 10.82 -8.90
N LEU A 9 55.23 11.73 -9.17
CA LEU A 9 55.16 13.12 -8.75
C LEU A 9 53.98 13.84 -9.43
N LEU A 10 53.78 13.61 -10.73
CA LEU A 10 52.65 14.18 -11.49
C LEU A 10 51.30 13.62 -11.07
N LEU A 11 51.24 12.32 -10.76
CA LEU A 11 50.03 11.70 -10.25
C LEU A 11 49.67 12.30 -8.88
N LEU A 12 50.65 12.37 -7.98
CA LEU A 12 50.45 12.84 -6.61
C LEU A 12 50.08 14.33 -6.55
N THR A 13 50.67 15.17 -7.41
CA THR A 13 50.26 16.58 -7.54
C THR A 13 48.86 16.70 -8.13
N GLY A 14 48.51 15.89 -9.13
CA GLY A 14 47.16 15.84 -9.69
C GLY A 14 46.10 15.48 -8.65
N THR A 15 46.34 14.47 -7.81
CA THR A 15 45.41 14.07 -6.74
C THR A 15 45.25 15.16 -5.68
N LEU A 16 46.35 15.83 -5.31
CA LEU A 16 46.33 16.94 -4.33
C LEU A 16 45.52 18.14 -4.84
N ILE A 17 45.70 18.50 -6.12
CA ILE A 17 44.93 19.56 -6.76
C ILE A 17 43.44 19.17 -6.84
N GLY A 18 43.15 17.90 -7.19
CA GLY A 18 41.78 17.38 -7.20
C GLY A 18 41.09 17.49 -5.84
N PHE A 19 41.77 17.13 -4.76
CA PHE A 19 41.25 17.26 -3.40
C PHE A 19 41.04 18.72 -2.98
N LEU A 20 41.96 19.62 -3.35
CA LEU A 20 41.82 21.05 -3.06
C LEU A 20 40.65 21.68 -3.81
N CYS A 21 40.48 21.35 -5.10
CA CYS A 21 39.32 21.80 -5.88
C CYS A 21 38.01 21.24 -5.32
N PHE A 22 37.97 19.95 -4.98
CA PHE A 22 36.79 19.33 -4.35
C PHE A 22 36.45 19.98 -3.00
N SER A 23 37.46 20.28 -2.17
CA SER A 23 37.27 20.93 -0.88
C SER A 23 36.76 22.37 -1.04
N ALA A 24 37.28 23.13 -2.01
CA ALA A 24 36.80 24.49 -2.29
C ALA A 24 35.37 24.50 -2.83
N ILE A 25 35.02 23.57 -3.73
CA ILE A 25 33.64 23.40 -4.23
C ILE A 25 32.74 22.97 -3.08
N SER A 26 33.17 22.01 -2.25
CA SER A 26 32.44 21.58 -1.06
C SER A 26 32.22 22.73 -0.06
N MET A 27 33.18 23.64 0.10
CA MET A 27 33.05 24.82 0.97
C MET A 27 32.06 25.86 0.42
N LEU A 28 32.02 26.01 -0.91
CA LEU A 28 31.04 26.87 -1.59
C LEU A 28 29.62 26.27 -1.57
N TYR A 29 29.49 24.94 -1.63
CA TYR A 29 28.22 24.22 -1.56
C TYR A 29 27.76 23.90 -0.13
N SER A 30 28.66 23.89 0.84
CA SER A 30 28.34 23.83 2.29
C SER A 30 28.00 25.21 2.84
N GLY A 31 27.21 25.96 2.05
CA GLY A 31 26.54 27.17 2.50
C GLY A 31 25.83 26.88 3.82
N THR A 32 26.36 27.51 4.88
CA THR A 32 25.65 27.87 6.10
C THR A 32 24.69 26.78 6.61
N ARG A 33 25.22 25.80 7.37
CA ARG A 33 24.38 25.16 8.40
C ARG A 33 23.96 26.27 9.37
N GLN A 34 22.83 26.89 9.09
CA GLN A 34 22.20 27.80 10.02
C GLN A 34 21.98 27.01 11.33
N PRO A 35 22.33 27.57 12.50
CA PRO A 35 21.89 27.00 13.75
C PRO A 35 20.37 26.85 13.69
N GLN A 36 19.88 25.66 14.03
CA GLN A 36 18.48 25.28 13.99
C GLN A 36 17.67 26.31 14.78
N LYS A 37 17.09 27.29 14.07
CA LYS A 37 16.03 28.13 14.63
C LYS A 37 14.97 27.16 15.13
N ILE A 38 14.64 27.26 16.41
CA ILE A 38 13.40 26.69 16.95
C ILE A 38 12.29 27.26 16.05
N GLY A 39 11.77 26.42 15.17
CA GLY A 39 11.11 26.85 13.94
C GLY A 39 9.88 27.69 14.25
N GLU A 40 9.81 28.89 13.69
CA GLU A 40 8.53 29.56 13.48
C GLU A 40 7.60 28.62 12.73
N MET A 41 6.33 28.58 13.12
CA MET A 41 5.35 27.75 12.40
C MET A 41 5.35 28.14 10.93
N PRO A 42 5.46 27.17 10.00
CA PRO A 42 5.51 27.46 8.58
C PRO A 42 4.20 28.14 8.17
N SER A 43 4.28 29.12 7.28
CA SER A 43 3.08 29.77 6.73
C SER A 43 2.30 28.84 5.78
N ARG A 44 2.98 27.83 5.21
CA ARG A 44 2.40 26.86 4.28
C ARG A 44 3.00 25.45 4.47
N ILE A 45 2.16 24.43 4.36
CA ILE A 45 2.50 23.00 4.39
C ILE A 45 1.89 22.33 3.16
N GLU A 46 2.61 21.36 2.58
CA GLU A 46 2.08 20.48 1.54
C GLU A 46 2.17 19.04 2.02
N ILE A 47 1.11 18.27 1.80
CA ILE A 47 1.07 16.84 2.13
C ILE A 47 0.61 16.03 0.93
N ASP A 48 1.25 14.88 0.75
CA ASP A 48 0.86 13.93 -0.29
C ASP A 48 -0.09 12.89 0.31
N PHE A 49 -1.30 12.80 -0.24
CA PHE A 49 -2.31 11.84 0.14
C PHE A 49 -2.49 10.79 -0.97
N LEU A 50 -1.88 9.62 -0.76
CA LEU A 50 -2.01 8.46 -1.63
C LEU A 50 -3.20 7.60 -1.20
N TYR A 51 -4.20 7.47 -2.06
CA TYR A 51 -5.42 6.71 -1.76
C TYR A 51 -6.00 6.03 -3.01
N THR A 52 -7.04 5.21 -2.80
CA THR A 52 -7.64 4.39 -3.85
C THR A 52 -8.89 5.00 -4.47
N SER A 53 -9.19 4.63 -5.72
CA SER A 53 -10.27 5.24 -6.51
C SER A 53 -11.64 5.17 -5.85
N GLU A 54 -11.91 4.17 -5.01
CA GLU A 54 -13.17 4.02 -4.27
C GLU A 54 -13.46 5.20 -3.32
N LYS A 55 -12.41 5.93 -2.89
CA LYS A 55 -12.54 7.09 -1.99
C LYS A 55 -12.55 8.42 -2.73
N GLN A 56 -12.32 8.44 -4.03
CA GLN A 56 -12.03 9.68 -4.78
C GLN A 56 -13.15 10.70 -4.70
N GLY A 57 -14.40 10.29 -4.81
CA GLY A 57 -15.54 11.21 -4.67
C GLY A 57 -15.54 11.88 -3.28
N TRP A 58 -15.44 11.07 -2.23
CA TRP A 58 -15.41 11.54 -0.84
C TRP A 58 -14.21 12.45 -0.56
N ILE A 59 -12.99 12.04 -0.93
CA ILE A 59 -11.76 12.82 -0.68
C ILE A 59 -11.79 14.15 -1.43
N LYS A 60 -12.24 14.17 -2.69
CA LYS A 60 -12.39 15.43 -3.46
C LYS A 60 -13.36 16.39 -2.79
N GLU A 61 -14.44 15.89 -2.20
CA GLU A 61 -15.43 16.73 -1.53
C GLU A 61 -14.94 17.29 -0.19
N VAL A 62 -14.23 16.49 0.61
CA VAL A 62 -13.81 16.90 1.96
C VAL A 62 -12.52 17.70 1.98
N THR A 63 -11.63 17.52 1.00
CA THR A 63 -10.30 18.19 0.98
C THR A 63 -10.42 19.72 1.06
N PRO A 64 -11.24 20.42 0.24
CA PRO A 64 -11.35 21.88 0.34
C PRO A 64 -11.90 22.34 1.70
N LYS A 65 -12.79 21.55 2.31
CA LYS A 65 -13.34 21.84 3.64
C LYS A 65 -12.26 21.71 4.71
N PHE A 66 -11.42 20.67 4.61
CA PHE A 66 -10.28 20.44 5.49
C PHE A 66 -9.23 21.55 5.39
N GLU A 67 -8.81 21.94 4.17
CA GLU A 67 -7.80 22.99 3.97
C GLU A 67 -8.29 24.34 4.56
N LYS A 68 -9.57 24.68 4.35
CA LYS A 68 -10.18 25.88 4.93
C LYS A 68 -10.22 25.81 6.46
N TRP A 69 -10.68 24.69 7.03
CA TRP A 69 -10.74 24.47 8.47
C TRP A 69 -9.34 24.57 9.10
N PHE A 70 -8.33 23.97 8.48
CA PHE A 70 -6.96 23.96 8.98
C PHE A 70 -6.38 25.38 9.03
N LYS A 71 -6.56 26.16 7.95
CA LYS A 71 -6.15 27.58 7.92
C LYS A 71 -6.84 28.39 9.00
N GLN A 72 -8.14 28.22 9.20
CA GLN A 72 -8.90 28.92 10.25
C GLN A 72 -8.44 28.54 11.66
N ARG A 73 -8.08 27.27 11.88
CA ARG A 73 -7.74 26.73 13.19
C ARG A 73 -6.31 27.04 13.63
N PHE A 74 -5.37 27.02 12.68
CA PHE A 74 -3.93 27.08 12.96
C PHE A 74 -3.24 28.29 12.33
N GLY A 75 -3.91 29.04 11.45
CA GLY A 75 -3.30 30.16 10.72
C GLY A 75 -2.29 29.72 9.65
N ILE A 76 -2.22 28.43 9.33
CA ILE A 76 -1.28 27.82 8.38
C ILE A 76 -2.05 27.40 7.13
N GLU A 77 -1.53 27.73 5.94
CA GLU A 77 -2.06 27.19 4.70
C GLU A 77 -1.62 25.73 4.52
N ILE A 78 -2.56 24.82 4.27
CA ILE A 78 -2.24 23.44 3.93
C ILE A 78 -2.75 23.14 2.51
N HIS A 79 -1.91 22.48 1.71
CA HIS A 79 -2.30 21.93 0.43
C HIS A 79 -2.21 20.40 0.46
N VAL A 80 -3.28 19.73 0.05
CA VAL A 80 -3.34 18.27 -0.03
C VAL A 80 -3.21 17.82 -1.49
N ASN A 81 -2.02 17.32 -1.84
CA ASN A 81 -1.76 16.70 -3.13
C ASN A 81 -2.41 15.31 -3.16
N GLN A 82 -3.47 15.15 -3.94
CA GLN A 82 -4.22 13.89 -4.03
C GLN A 82 -3.65 12.98 -5.11
N ILE A 83 -3.18 11.80 -4.72
CA ILE A 83 -2.63 10.78 -5.63
C ILE A 83 -3.56 9.56 -5.61
N VAL A 84 -4.22 9.29 -6.74
CA VAL A 84 -5.23 8.22 -6.86
C VAL A 84 -4.72 7.09 -7.74
N THR A 85 -4.72 5.87 -7.22
CA THR A 85 -4.30 4.67 -7.98
C THR A 85 -4.91 3.39 -7.37
N GLY A 86 -4.65 2.23 -7.96
CA GLY A 86 -5.13 0.94 -7.44
C GLY A 86 -4.42 0.53 -6.14
N SER A 87 -5.05 -0.28 -5.29
CA SER A 87 -4.45 -0.67 -3.99
C SER A 87 -3.08 -1.32 -4.13
N HIS A 88 -2.95 -2.29 -5.06
CA HIS A 88 -1.67 -2.95 -5.34
C HIS A 88 -0.61 -1.95 -5.84
N ASP A 89 -1.00 -1.01 -6.69
CA ASP A 89 -0.10 0.03 -7.20
C ASP A 89 0.36 1.00 -6.11
N THR A 90 -0.49 1.32 -5.12
CA THR A 90 -0.05 2.15 -3.98
C THR A 90 1.11 1.51 -3.23
N VAL A 91 1.07 0.18 -3.04
CA VAL A 91 2.14 -0.55 -2.35
C VAL A 91 3.42 -0.51 -3.18
N ASN A 92 3.34 -0.80 -4.48
CA ASN A 92 4.52 -0.76 -5.35
C ASN A 92 5.17 0.61 -5.37
N ARG A 93 4.38 1.69 -5.47
CA ARG A 93 4.88 3.07 -5.48
C ARG A 93 5.58 3.49 -4.19
N ILE A 94 5.09 3.00 -3.04
CA ILE A 94 5.75 3.22 -1.75
C ILE A 94 7.08 2.46 -1.71
N LEU A 95 7.09 1.19 -2.14
CA LEU A 95 8.26 0.32 -2.06
C LEU A 95 9.37 0.72 -3.02
N ASP A 96 9.04 1.12 -4.25
CA ASP A 96 10.00 1.57 -5.26
C ASP A 96 10.42 3.05 -5.05
N GLY A 97 9.74 3.77 -4.17
CA GLY A 97 10.01 5.15 -3.82
C GLY A 97 9.55 6.16 -4.89
N SER A 98 8.81 5.74 -5.91
CA SER A 98 8.17 6.63 -6.89
C SER A 98 7.09 7.52 -6.26
N THR A 99 6.59 7.15 -5.08
CA THR A 99 5.76 8.03 -4.24
C THR A 99 6.18 7.89 -2.78
N ARG A 100 6.33 9.03 -2.08
CA ARG A 100 6.64 9.10 -0.65
C ARG A 100 5.52 9.82 0.09
N PRO A 101 4.34 9.19 0.21
CA PRO A 101 3.16 9.88 0.69
C PRO A 101 3.29 10.23 2.17
N THR A 102 2.74 11.38 2.57
CA THR A 102 2.55 11.72 3.98
C THR A 102 1.42 10.88 4.59
N ILE A 103 0.38 10.60 3.79
CA ILE A 103 -0.80 9.85 4.19
C ILE A 103 -1.06 8.77 3.15
N TRP A 104 -1.29 7.54 3.62
CA TRP A 104 -1.69 6.41 2.78
C TRP A 104 -3.02 5.82 3.24
N SER A 105 -3.98 5.67 2.32
CA SER A 105 -5.28 5.06 2.59
C SER A 105 -5.63 3.99 1.54
N PRO A 106 -5.21 2.72 1.77
CA PRO A 106 -5.50 1.61 0.85
C PRO A 106 -7.00 1.26 0.85
N ALA A 107 -7.46 0.47 -0.13
CA ALA A 107 -8.88 0.06 -0.20
C ALA A 107 -9.29 -0.89 0.93
N SER A 108 -8.32 -1.59 1.52
CA SER A 108 -8.54 -2.52 2.63
C SER A 108 -7.32 -2.57 3.56
N SER A 109 -7.55 -2.89 4.83
CA SER A 109 -6.48 -3.07 5.82
C SER A 109 -5.58 -4.26 5.53
N ILE A 110 -5.99 -5.22 4.69
CA ILE A 110 -5.15 -6.37 4.29
C ILE A 110 -3.84 -5.94 3.61
N TRP A 111 -3.82 -4.75 3.00
CA TRP A 111 -2.65 -4.22 2.31
C TRP A 111 -1.56 -3.74 3.27
N ILE A 112 -1.90 -3.44 4.53
CA ILE A 112 -0.96 -2.94 5.54
C ILE A 112 0.07 -4.02 5.93
N PRO A 113 -0.32 -5.22 6.41
CA PRO A 113 0.65 -6.28 6.70
C PRO A 113 1.38 -6.73 5.42
N TYR A 114 0.72 -6.69 4.25
CA TYR A 114 1.37 -6.98 2.98
C TYR A 114 2.51 -6.00 2.67
N LEU A 115 2.26 -4.69 2.79
CA LEU A 115 3.28 -3.65 2.62
C LEU A 115 4.45 -3.87 3.59
N ASN A 116 4.18 -4.13 4.87
CA ASN A 116 5.20 -4.33 5.88
C ASN A 116 6.09 -5.56 5.60
N VAL A 117 5.50 -6.68 5.18
CA VAL A 117 6.26 -7.88 4.77
C VAL A 117 7.15 -7.55 3.57
N LYS A 118 6.61 -6.88 2.55
CA LYS A 118 7.39 -6.50 1.36
C LYS A 118 8.50 -5.52 1.68
N TRP A 119 8.23 -4.53 2.54
CA TRP A 119 9.20 -3.56 3.02
C TRP A 119 10.40 -4.23 3.68
N ARG A 120 10.16 -5.12 4.65
CA ARG A 120 11.23 -5.87 5.33
C ARG A 120 12.03 -6.73 4.35
N ASN A 121 11.36 -7.40 3.42
CA ASN A 121 12.02 -8.24 2.42
C ASN A 121 12.93 -7.44 1.47
N ILE A 122 12.52 -6.26 1.04
CA ILE A 122 13.28 -5.43 0.07
C ILE A 122 14.42 -4.68 0.76
N THR A 123 14.18 -4.16 1.97
CA THR A 123 15.16 -3.30 2.67
C THR A 123 16.10 -4.06 3.58
N GLY A 124 15.78 -5.33 3.93
CA GLY A 124 16.45 -6.05 5.01
C GLY A 124 16.16 -5.46 6.40
N SER A 125 15.20 -4.56 6.50
CA SER A 125 14.83 -3.91 7.75
C SER A 125 14.15 -4.87 8.72
N ASN A 126 14.32 -4.62 10.02
CA ASN A 126 13.62 -5.31 11.10
C ASN A 126 12.41 -4.54 11.65
N TYR A 127 12.03 -3.43 11.01
CA TYR A 127 10.87 -2.63 11.40
C TYR A 127 9.83 -2.55 10.27
N ASP A 128 8.58 -2.35 10.66
CA ASP A 128 7.43 -2.15 9.79
C ASP A 128 7.30 -0.66 9.42
N ILE A 129 6.96 -0.36 8.15
CA ILE A 129 6.84 1.03 7.66
C ILE A 129 5.45 1.63 7.95
N ALA A 130 4.41 0.79 8.01
CA ALA A 130 3.06 1.18 8.37
C ALA A 130 2.69 0.53 9.71
N VAL A 131 2.97 1.22 10.81
CA VAL A 131 2.78 0.72 12.18
C VAL A 131 1.43 1.17 12.74
N GLU A 132 1.16 2.47 12.70
CA GLU A 132 -0.06 3.06 13.22
C GLU A 132 -1.05 3.31 12.09
N TRP A 133 -2.27 2.80 12.26
CA TRP A 133 -3.35 2.99 11.31
C TRP A 133 -4.71 2.90 12.00
N THR A 134 -5.74 3.47 11.38
CA THR A 134 -7.10 3.46 11.90
C THR A 134 -8.08 3.24 10.75
N PRO A 135 -9.04 2.30 10.89
CA PRO A 135 -10.13 2.16 9.92
C PRO A 135 -10.98 3.44 9.90
N LEU A 136 -11.05 4.10 8.74
CA LEU A 136 -11.88 5.31 8.56
C LEU A 136 -13.28 4.99 8.06
N VAL A 137 -13.41 3.96 7.23
CA VAL A 137 -14.67 3.53 6.60
C VAL A 137 -14.69 2.01 6.58
N LEU A 138 -15.85 1.43 6.93
CA LEU A 138 -16.11 0.01 6.80
C LEU A 138 -17.10 -0.21 5.66
N SER A 139 -16.70 -0.99 4.66
CA SER A 139 -17.58 -1.43 3.58
C SER A 139 -17.75 -2.95 3.68
N PRO A 140 -18.97 -3.49 3.74
CA PRO A 140 -19.18 -4.93 3.71
C PRO A 140 -18.81 -5.48 2.33
N LEU A 141 -18.25 -6.70 2.32
CA LEU A 141 -18.22 -7.53 1.12
C LEU A 141 -19.44 -8.46 1.17
N VAL A 142 -20.21 -8.51 0.07
CA VAL A 142 -21.49 -9.22 0.03
C VAL A 142 -21.55 -10.16 -1.17
N LEU A 143 -22.19 -11.30 -0.98
CA LEU A 143 -22.60 -12.18 -2.08
C LEU A 143 -23.98 -11.72 -2.57
N ALA A 144 -24.03 -11.12 -3.76
CA ALA A 144 -25.28 -10.71 -4.39
C ALA A 144 -25.76 -11.78 -5.37
N GLY A 145 -27.04 -12.12 -5.32
CA GLY A 145 -27.63 -13.15 -6.19
C GLY A 145 -29.10 -12.88 -6.49
N TRP A 146 -29.62 -13.56 -7.50
CA TRP A 146 -31.04 -13.48 -7.84
C TRP A 146 -31.89 -14.06 -6.72
N ARG A 147 -32.96 -13.35 -6.34
CA ARG A 147 -33.90 -13.80 -5.31
C ARG A 147 -34.37 -15.24 -5.53
N SER A 148 -34.67 -15.60 -6.77
CA SER A 148 -35.13 -16.93 -7.18
C SER A 148 -34.16 -18.06 -6.85
N ILE A 149 -32.87 -17.77 -6.73
CA ILE A 149 -31.82 -18.71 -6.34
C ILE A 149 -31.53 -18.56 -4.84
N SER A 150 -31.20 -17.35 -4.40
CA SER A 150 -30.76 -17.08 -3.03
C SER A 150 -31.81 -17.46 -1.98
N GLU A 151 -33.09 -17.14 -2.18
CA GLU A 151 -34.16 -17.51 -1.24
C GLU A 151 -34.58 -18.97 -1.39
N ARG A 152 -34.66 -19.49 -2.62
CA ARG A 152 -35.04 -20.90 -2.86
C ARG A 152 -34.07 -21.87 -2.20
N TYR A 153 -32.78 -21.59 -2.35
CA TYR A 153 -31.72 -22.47 -1.88
C TYR A 153 -31.07 -21.98 -0.59
N GLN A 154 -31.55 -20.89 0.01
CA GLN A 154 -31.06 -20.33 1.26
C GLN A 154 -29.55 -20.04 1.23
N VAL A 155 -29.04 -19.45 0.14
CA VAL A 155 -27.62 -19.14 -0.03
C VAL A 155 -27.22 -18.00 0.92
N LYS A 156 -26.30 -18.29 1.86
CA LYS A 156 -25.78 -17.34 2.85
C LYS A 156 -24.27 -17.12 2.72
N GLY A 157 -23.55 -18.06 2.11
CA GLY A 157 -22.10 -17.96 1.91
C GLY A 157 -21.59 -18.82 0.75
N PHE A 158 -20.27 -18.88 0.61
CA PHE A 158 -19.55 -19.65 -0.40
C PHE A 158 -19.74 -21.17 -0.25
N ILE A 159 -19.89 -21.67 0.98
CA ILE A 159 -20.17 -23.10 1.21
C ILE A 159 -21.54 -23.50 0.68
N ASP A 160 -22.52 -22.59 0.71
CA ASP A 160 -23.80 -22.85 0.05
C ASP A 160 -23.64 -22.96 -1.46
N LEU A 161 -22.78 -22.13 -2.08
CA LEU A 161 -22.48 -22.28 -3.49
C LEU A 161 -21.87 -23.66 -3.77
N TYR A 162 -20.90 -24.11 -2.97
CA TYR A 162 -20.34 -25.46 -3.09
C TYR A 162 -21.41 -26.55 -2.94
N ARG A 163 -22.34 -26.41 -2.00
CA ARG A 163 -23.47 -27.34 -1.86
C ARG A 163 -24.33 -27.39 -3.12
N LEU A 164 -24.66 -26.24 -3.73
CA LEU A 164 -25.42 -26.19 -4.99
C LEU A 164 -24.71 -26.90 -6.13
N ILE A 165 -23.38 -26.82 -6.17
CA ILE A 165 -22.55 -27.55 -7.13
C ILE A 165 -22.70 -29.06 -6.93
N GLN A 166 -22.65 -29.54 -5.68
CA GLN A 166 -22.81 -30.96 -5.36
C GLN A 166 -24.24 -31.47 -5.67
N GLU A 167 -25.25 -30.61 -5.48
CA GLU A 167 -26.65 -30.91 -5.80
C GLU A 167 -26.97 -30.83 -7.30
N GLY A 168 -26.02 -30.41 -8.14
CA GLY A 168 -26.19 -30.30 -9.60
C GLY A 168 -27.06 -29.12 -10.04
N VAL A 169 -27.17 -28.08 -9.21
CA VAL A 169 -27.93 -26.85 -9.54
C VAL A 169 -27.14 -26.01 -10.54
N ASP A 170 -27.79 -25.56 -11.60
CA ASP A 170 -27.20 -24.67 -12.59
C ASP A 170 -27.25 -23.20 -12.13
N PHE A 171 -26.08 -22.57 -12.05
CA PHE A 171 -25.93 -21.14 -11.75
C PHE A 171 -24.59 -20.62 -12.30
N LYS A 172 -24.49 -19.29 -12.37
CA LYS A 172 -23.25 -18.57 -12.69
C LYS A 172 -22.79 -17.75 -11.50
N TYR A 173 -21.50 -17.77 -11.26
CA TYR A 173 -20.84 -17.00 -10.21
C TYR A 173 -19.72 -16.16 -10.84
N GLY A 174 -19.36 -15.06 -10.18
CA GLY A 174 -18.30 -14.20 -10.67
C GLY A 174 -17.95 -13.11 -9.68
N HIS A 175 -16.67 -12.76 -9.65
CA HIS A 175 -16.14 -11.66 -8.87
C HIS A 175 -15.07 -10.89 -9.70
N PRO A 176 -14.65 -9.69 -9.29
CA PRO A 176 -13.59 -8.95 -9.98
C PRO A 176 -12.27 -9.71 -9.99
N ASP A 177 -11.41 -9.47 -10.99
CA ASP A 177 -10.07 -10.08 -11.06
C ASP A 177 -9.27 -9.80 -9.76
N PRO A 178 -8.85 -10.84 -9.02
CA PRO A 178 -8.17 -10.70 -7.74
C PRO A 178 -6.76 -10.12 -7.83
N LEU A 179 -6.15 -10.10 -9.01
CA LEU A 179 -4.85 -9.47 -9.25
C LEU A 179 -4.99 -7.96 -9.50
N LEU A 180 -6.16 -7.51 -9.95
CA LEU A 180 -6.40 -6.12 -10.34
C LEU A 180 -7.33 -5.36 -9.38
N SER A 181 -8.13 -6.07 -8.59
CA SER A 181 -9.16 -5.49 -7.73
C SER A 181 -9.06 -5.95 -6.28
N ASN A 182 -9.11 -4.99 -5.36
CA ASN A 182 -9.20 -5.25 -3.92
C ASN A 182 -10.41 -6.14 -3.57
N GLY A 183 -11.55 -5.90 -4.22
CA GLY A 183 -12.75 -6.71 -4.01
C GLY A 183 -12.52 -8.17 -4.41
N GLY A 184 -11.85 -8.40 -5.55
CA GLY A 184 -11.48 -9.74 -5.99
C GLY A 184 -10.53 -10.44 -5.02
N THR A 185 -9.46 -9.76 -4.58
CA THR A 185 -8.52 -10.32 -3.59
C THR A 185 -9.25 -10.71 -2.30
N MET A 186 -10.14 -9.83 -1.81
CA MET A 186 -10.92 -10.10 -0.60
C MET A 186 -11.89 -11.26 -0.78
N THR A 187 -12.54 -11.37 -1.95
CA THR A 187 -13.42 -12.50 -2.26
C THR A 187 -12.68 -13.83 -2.16
N ILE A 188 -11.52 -13.96 -2.80
CA ILE A 188 -10.70 -15.18 -2.72
C ILE A 188 -10.32 -15.50 -1.26
N ILE A 189 -9.91 -14.50 -0.48
CA ILE A 189 -9.60 -14.73 0.95
C ILE A 189 -10.82 -15.26 1.70
N LEU A 190 -12.02 -14.71 1.44
CA LEU A 190 -13.24 -15.19 2.08
C LEU A 190 -13.63 -16.60 1.64
N GLU A 191 -13.48 -16.94 0.37
CA GLU A 191 -13.74 -18.29 -0.15
C GLU A 191 -12.87 -19.33 0.55
N PHE A 192 -11.56 -19.06 0.66
CA PHE A 192 -10.64 -19.93 1.40
C PHE A 192 -10.96 -19.99 2.89
N ALA A 193 -11.31 -18.85 3.51
CA ALA A 193 -11.67 -18.82 4.93
C ALA A 193 -12.93 -19.65 5.22
N GLU A 194 -13.97 -19.49 4.41
CA GLU A 194 -15.22 -20.24 4.56
C GLU A 194 -15.02 -21.74 4.27
N ALA A 195 -14.26 -22.08 3.22
CA ALA A 195 -13.89 -23.44 2.90
C ALA A 195 -13.06 -24.13 4.01
N ALA A 196 -12.21 -23.36 4.71
CA ALA A 196 -11.46 -23.84 5.88
C ALA A 196 -12.28 -23.85 7.18
N GLY A 197 -13.50 -23.30 7.18
CA GLY A 197 -14.32 -23.14 8.38
C GLY A 197 -13.73 -22.15 9.39
N LYS A 198 -12.98 -21.15 8.92
CA LYS A 198 -12.28 -20.16 9.75
C LYS A 198 -12.72 -18.75 9.44
N ARG A 199 -12.46 -17.83 10.38
CA ARG A 199 -12.54 -16.40 10.09
C ARG A 199 -11.32 -15.99 9.26
N PRO A 200 -11.42 -14.94 8.43
CA PRO A 200 -10.29 -14.48 7.61
C PRO A 200 -9.02 -14.18 8.42
N GLU A 201 -9.17 -13.63 9.63
CA GLU A 201 -8.05 -13.34 10.54
C GLU A 201 -7.37 -14.59 11.13
N ASP A 202 -8.04 -15.74 11.10
CA ASP A 202 -7.53 -17.01 11.63
C ASP A 202 -6.92 -17.91 10.54
N LEU A 203 -6.92 -17.45 9.28
CA LEU A 203 -6.46 -18.22 8.12
C LEU A 203 -4.94 -18.34 8.11
N THR A 204 -4.44 -19.55 7.86
CA THR A 204 -3.00 -19.85 7.82
C THR A 204 -2.57 -20.36 6.46
N ILE A 205 -1.25 -20.34 6.20
CA ILE A 205 -0.67 -20.91 4.97
C ILE A 205 -0.99 -22.40 4.82
N GLU A 206 -1.10 -23.16 5.92
CA GLU A 206 -1.43 -24.58 5.86
C GLU A 206 -2.88 -24.82 5.46
N ASP A 207 -3.80 -23.91 5.81
CA ASP A 207 -5.18 -23.96 5.33
C ASP A 207 -5.25 -23.74 3.82
N LEU A 208 -4.43 -22.83 3.28
CA LEU A 208 -4.35 -22.55 1.85
C LEU A 208 -3.76 -23.72 1.04
N LYS A 209 -2.99 -24.60 1.69
CA LYS A 209 -2.40 -25.80 1.08
C LYS A 209 -3.29 -27.04 1.25
N ASN A 210 -4.33 -26.96 2.07
CA ASN A 210 -5.22 -28.09 2.32
C ASN A 210 -5.95 -28.48 1.02
N GLU A 211 -5.78 -29.72 0.58
CA GLU A 211 -6.35 -30.20 -0.68
C GLU A 211 -7.88 -30.08 -0.71
N THR A 212 -8.55 -30.34 0.42
CA THR A 212 -10.02 -30.23 0.50
C THR A 212 -10.47 -28.79 0.29
N VAL A 213 -9.81 -27.83 0.95
CA VAL A 213 -10.08 -26.39 0.81
C VAL A 213 -9.87 -25.96 -0.64
N ILE A 214 -8.75 -26.36 -1.25
CA ILE A 214 -8.43 -26.04 -2.64
C ILE A 214 -9.52 -26.59 -3.59
N GLN A 215 -10.01 -27.82 -3.38
CA GLN A 215 -11.04 -28.41 -4.24
C GLN A 215 -12.38 -27.70 -4.10
N ILE A 216 -12.76 -27.27 -2.89
CA ILE A 216 -13.98 -26.49 -2.67
C ILE A 216 -13.92 -25.17 -3.44
N VAL A 217 -12.82 -24.41 -3.25
CA VAL A 217 -12.64 -23.12 -3.93
C VAL A 217 -12.61 -23.29 -5.45
N LYS A 218 -11.85 -24.27 -5.97
CA LYS A 218 -11.81 -24.56 -7.41
C LYS A 218 -13.17 -24.91 -7.99
N ALA A 219 -14.00 -25.64 -7.25
CA ALA A 219 -15.34 -25.98 -7.69
C ALA A 219 -16.20 -24.71 -7.83
N ILE A 220 -16.15 -23.80 -6.85
CA ILE A 220 -16.86 -22.53 -6.88
C ILE A 220 -16.39 -21.66 -8.07
N GLU A 221 -15.07 -21.52 -8.23
CA GLU A 221 -14.42 -20.71 -9.28
C GLU A 221 -14.61 -21.25 -10.71
N SER A 222 -15.11 -22.47 -10.85
CA SER A 222 -15.37 -23.10 -12.15
C SER A 222 -16.76 -22.79 -12.75
N ARG A 223 -17.61 -22.05 -12.03
CA ARG A 223 -19.01 -21.82 -12.40
C ARG A 223 -19.24 -20.66 -13.35
#